data_AF-A0A1B7TC99-F1
#
_entry.id   AF-A0A1B7TC99-F1
#
_cell.length_a   1.000
_cell.length_b   1.000
_cell.length_c   1.000
_cell.angle_alpha   90.00
_cell.angle_beta   90.00
_cell.angle_gamma   90.00
#
_symmetry.space_group_name_H-M   'P 1'
#
loop_
_entity.id
_entity.type
_entity.pdbx_description
1 polymer ?
#
loop_
_entity_poly.entity_id
_entity_poly.type
_entity_poly.pdbx_seq_one_letter_code
_entity_poly.pdbx_strand_id
1 'polypeptide(L)'
;MLSKVTTNIKTSGVQCGQLRIILDIIQRFNLNLKVSAGVLITKDHQFNLQQIKEIKYIIDHYSMSNINSIFIGNDVLYRKEQDENVLIDYIKEVKTYIQLKNLGIPVGTAELGNYVTENIFKHSDIIGVNIYPFFTGQIVQTSTNWVYDFKKYQIDPLSSKYPGKQVVIGEIGWPYSGGNHKKSVAGQKHVQKFMSDFVCYSRNQTVGYYFFEAFDEPWKKIYYKNNNKWQTEWGLFTTDRNLKPGLSLPSC
;
A
#
# COMPACT_ATOMS: atom_id res chain seq x y z
N MET A 1 -3.49 19.43 -2.58
CA MET A 1 -3.96 19.12 -1.22
C MET A 1 -3.11 18.04 -0.58
N LEU A 2 -3.09 16.80 -1.10
CA LEU A 2 -2.27 15.72 -0.53
C LEU A 2 -0.78 16.05 -0.46
N SER A 3 -0.25 16.81 -1.42
CA SER A 3 1.13 17.33 -1.38
C SER A 3 1.44 18.28 -0.20
N LYS A 4 0.42 18.77 0.51
CA LYS A 4 0.58 19.52 1.77
C LYS A 4 0.56 18.62 3.01
N VAL A 5 0.22 17.35 2.85
CA VAL A 5 0.04 16.36 3.92
C VAL A 5 1.17 15.33 3.90
N THR A 6 1.60 14.91 2.71
CA THR A 6 2.65 13.91 2.52
C THR A 6 3.45 14.22 1.25
N THR A 7 4.70 13.77 1.22
CA THR A 7 5.57 13.78 0.04
C THR A 7 5.56 12.45 -0.70
N ASN A 8 4.85 11.43 -0.21
CA ASN A 8 4.79 10.10 -0.81
C ASN A 8 3.35 9.57 -0.86
N ILE A 9 2.97 9.00 -2.00
CA ILE A 9 1.71 8.28 -2.19
C ILE A 9 1.97 6.91 -2.81
N LYS A 10 1.08 5.95 -2.55
CA LYS A 10 1.04 4.65 -3.24
C LYS A 10 -0.25 4.59 -4.06
N THR A 11 -0.17 4.13 -5.31
CA THR A 11 -1.37 3.83 -6.13
C THR A 11 -1.63 2.33 -6.13
N SER A 12 -2.87 1.92 -6.40
CA SER A 12 -3.25 0.50 -6.44
C SER A 12 -3.20 -0.11 -7.84
N GLY A 13 -2.99 0.70 -8.88
CA GLY A 13 -3.00 0.24 -10.25
C GLY A 13 -2.55 1.29 -11.26
N VAL A 14 -2.49 0.86 -12.53
CA VAL A 14 -2.17 1.70 -13.70
C VAL A 14 -3.33 1.82 -14.68
N GLN A 15 -4.40 1.03 -14.49
CA GLN A 15 -5.61 1.07 -15.30
C GLN A 15 -6.25 2.46 -15.32
N CYS A 16 -7.01 2.74 -16.38
CA CYS A 16 -7.68 4.02 -16.62
C CYS A 16 -6.72 5.22 -16.73
N GLY A 17 -5.42 5.00 -16.98
CA GLY A 17 -4.41 6.06 -17.10
C GLY A 17 -4.15 6.81 -15.80
N GLN A 18 -4.59 6.27 -14.65
CA GLN A 18 -4.52 6.97 -13.37
C GLN A 18 -3.10 7.40 -13.00
N LEU A 19 -2.10 6.54 -13.23
CA LEU A 19 -0.71 6.83 -12.90
C LEU A 19 -0.15 7.92 -13.83
N ARG A 20 -0.48 7.88 -15.12
CA ARG A 20 -0.10 8.92 -16.09
C ARG A 20 -0.60 10.30 -15.65
N ILE A 21 -1.89 10.39 -15.31
CA ILE A 21 -2.53 11.63 -14.84
C ILE A 21 -1.83 12.16 -13.58
N ILE A 22 -1.49 11.27 -12.64
CA ILE A 22 -0.78 11.65 -11.42
C ILE A 22 0.61 12.21 -11.75
N LEU A 23 1.37 11.54 -12.60
CA LEU A 23 2.71 11.98 -12.99
C LEU A 23 2.68 13.32 -13.75
N ASP A 24 1.73 13.49 -14.67
CA ASP A 24 1.51 14.75 -15.39
C ASP A 24 1.21 15.90 -14.43
N ILE A 25 0.36 15.68 -13.42
CA ILE A 25 0.03 16.69 -12.41
C ILE A 25 1.26 17.01 -11.54
N ILE A 26 2.04 16.00 -11.13
CA ILE A 26 3.25 16.21 -10.34
C ILE A 26 4.23 17.10 -11.11
N GLN A 27 4.48 16.78 -12.38
CA GLN A 27 5.39 17.54 -13.23
C GLN A 27 4.86 18.94 -13.53
N ARG A 28 3.60 19.06 -13.97
CA ARG A 28 2.97 20.33 -14.36
C ARG A 28 2.95 21.35 -13.23
N PHE A 29 2.74 20.90 -11.99
CA PHE A 29 2.68 21.78 -10.82
C PHE A 29 3.95 21.75 -9.97
N ASN A 30 5.01 21.09 -10.44
CA ASN A 30 6.28 20.92 -9.72
C ASN A 30 6.08 20.48 -8.26
N LEU A 31 5.25 19.47 -8.05
CA LEU A 31 4.90 19.00 -6.71
C LEU A 31 6.07 18.21 -6.13
N ASN A 32 6.44 18.49 -4.88
CA ASN A 32 7.33 17.62 -4.10
C ASN A 32 6.59 16.35 -3.65
N LEU A 33 6.25 15.51 -4.61
CA LEU A 33 5.49 14.28 -4.42
C LEU A 33 6.15 13.15 -5.21
N LYS A 34 6.30 12.01 -4.55
CA LYS A 34 6.75 10.76 -5.17
C LYS A 34 5.67 9.68 -5.06
N VAL A 35 5.71 8.74 -5.99
CA VAL A 35 4.69 7.70 -6.16
C VAL A 35 5.34 6.33 -6.09
N SER A 36 4.84 5.47 -5.22
CA SER A 36 5.01 4.02 -5.36
C SER A 36 3.88 3.50 -6.24
N ALA A 37 4.22 3.09 -7.46
CA ALA A 37 3.26 2.68 -8.47
C ALA A 37 2.77 1.24 -8.21
N GLY A 38 1.48 1.06 -7.95
CA GLY A 38 0.86 -0.26 -7.98
C GLY A 38 0.52 -0.69 -9.40
N VAL A 39 0.70 -1.97 -9.70
CA VAL A 39 0.28 -2.63 -10.93
C VAL A 39 -0.68 -3.74 -10.54
N LEU A 40 -1.96 -3.58 -10.86
CA LEU A 40 -2.98 -4.53 -10.43
C LEU A 40 -2.80 -5.87 -11.15
N ILE A 41 -2.67 -6.94 -10.38
CA ILE A 41 -2.65 -8.31 -10.88
C ILE A 41 -3.92 -9.01 -10.41
N THR A 42 -4.55 -9.74 -11.33
CA THR A 42 -5.84 -10.43 -11.18
C THR A 42 -5.77 -11.88 -11.67
N LYS A 43 -6.89 -12.60 -11.62
CA LYS A 43 -7.02 -13.95 -12.24
C LYS A 43 -6.94 -13.93 -13.77
N ASP A 44 -7.29 -12.80 -14.39
CA ASP A 44 -7.31 -12.68 -15.84
C ASP A 44 -5.90 -12.38 -16.36
N HIS A 45 -5.33 -13.36 -17.05
CA HIS A 45 -4.01 -13.26 -17.66
C HIS A 45 -3.94 -12.13 -18.69
N GLN A 46 -4.96 -11.96 -19.54
CA GLN A 46 -4.93 -10.92 -20.58
C GLN A 46 -4.98 -9.52 -19.95
N PHE A 47 -5.79 -9.36 -18.91
CA PHE A 47 -5.80 -8.14 -18.11
C PHE A 47 -4.42 -7.85 -17.51
N ASN A 48 -3.77 -8.85 -16.90
CA ASN A 48 -2.44 -8.69 -16.29
C ASN A 48 -1.39 -8.26 -17.32
N LEU A 49 -1.37 -8.89 -18.51
CA LEU A 49 -0.48 -8.50 -19.60
C LEU A 49 -0.68 -7.04 -20.01
N GLN A 50 -1.92 -6.56 -20.03
CA GLN A 50 -2.21 -5.15 -20.31
C GLN A 50 -1.65 -4.24 -19.22
N GLN A 51 -1.73 -4.62 -17.94
CA GLN A 51 -1.16 -3.82 -16.84
C GLN A 51 0.39 -3.80 -16.89
N ILE A 52 1.02 -4.93 -17.23
CA ILE A 52 2.48 -5.01 -17.41
C ILE A 52 2.94 -4.19 -18.62
N LYS A 53 2.19 -4.24 -19.72
CA LYS A 53 2.44 -3.38 -20.89
C LYS A 53 2.30 -1.90 -20.53
N GLU A 54 1.30 -1.55 -19.74
CA GLU A 54 1.04 -0.18 -19.32
C GLU A 54 2.17 0.39 -18.46
N ILE A 55 2.66 -0.34 -17.46
CA ILE A 55 3.78 0.14 -16.64
C ILE A 55 5.07 0.29 -17.47
N LYS A 56 5.32 -0.61 -18.43
CA LYS A 56 6.45 -0.49 -19.37
C LYS A 56 6.32 0.75 -20.24
N TYR A 57 5.12 1.03 -20.76
CA TYR A 57 4.86 2.26 -21.50
C TYR A 57 5.16 3.50 -20.66
N ILE A 58 4.73 3.52 -19.39
CA ILE A 58 5.01 4.65 -18.48
C ILE A 58 6.52 4.82 -18.27
N ILE A 59 7.25 3.72 -18.05
CA ILE A 59 8.72 3.72 -17.93
C ILE A 59 9.40 4.33 -19.17
N ASP A 60 8.86 4.07 -20.37
CA ASP A 60 9.42 4.59 -21.63
C ASP A 60 9.13 6.08 -21.88
N HIS A 61 8.01 6.59 -21.39
CA HIS A 61 7.46 7.88 -21.85
C HIS A 61 7.38 8.96 -20.76
N TYR A 62 7.59 8.61 -19.48
CA TYR A 62 7.49 9.53 -18.35
C TYR A 62 8.82 9.64 -17.60
N SER A 63 9.04 10.78 -16.95
CA SER A 63 10.16 10.93 -16.03
C SER A 63 9.96 10.02 -14.82
N MET A 64 10.94 9.15 -14.58
CA MET A 64 10.90 8.22 -13.45
C MET A 64 11.42 8.81 -12.14
N SER A 65 11.82 10.09 -12.13
CA SER A 65 12.35 10.78 -10.95
C SER A 65 11.34 10.90 -9.80
N ASN A 66 10.04 10.89 -10.11
CA ASN A 66 8.95 10.91 -9.14
C ASN A 66 8.43 9.50 -8.79
N ILE A 67 9.01 8.42 -9.33
CA ILE A 67 8.66 7.05 -8.95
C ILE A 67 9.63 6.53 -7.90
N ASN A 68 9.12 6.18 -6.72
CA ASN A 68 9.91 5.58 -5.64
C ASN A 68 10.13 4.08 -5.83
N SER A 69 9.09 3.38 -6.24
CA SER A 69 9.08 1.93 -6.39
C SER A 69 7.90 1.48 -7.25
N ILE A 70 7.95 0.22 -7.69
CA ILE A 70 6.85 -0.42 -8.42
C ILE A 70 6.44 -1.69 -7.68
N PHE A 71 5.16 -1.78 -7.31
CA PHE A 71 4.54 -2.94 -6.69
C PHE A 71 3.69 -3.69 -7.71
N ILE A 72 4.17 -4.85 -8.16
CA ILE A 72 3.47 -5.79 -9.03
C ILE A 72 2.56 -6.64 -8.15
N GLY A 73 1.26 -6.32 -8.17
CA GLY A 73 0.26 -6.95 -7.33
C GLY A 73 0.01 -6.23 -6.01
N ASN A 74 -1.20 -6.45 -5.47
CA ASN A 74 -1.58 -6.12 -4.10
C ASN A 74 -2.49 -7.23 -3.56
N ASP A 75 -2.05 -7.89 -2.49
CA ASP A 75 -2.75 -9.01 -1.83
C ASP A 75 -3.17 -10.12 -2.81
N VAL A 76 -2.36 -10.38 -3.85
CA VAL A 76 -2.69 -11.33 -4.92
C VAL A 76 -2.81 -12.74 -4.38
N LEU A 77 -1.91 -13.12 -3.47
CA LEU A 77 -1.88 -14.46 -2.87
C LEU A 77 -3.02 -14.63 -1.87
N TYR A 78 -3.30 -13.59 -1.08
CA TYR A 78 -4.46 -13.58 -0.19
C TYR A 78 -5.79 -13.68 -0.94
N ARG A 79 -5.94 -12.93 -2.04
CA ARG A 79 -7.13 -12.98 -2.92
C ARG A 79 -7.20 -14.26 -3.75
N LYS A 80 -6.15 -15.11 -3.72
CA LYS A 80 -6.02 -16.35 -4.50
C LYS A 80 -6.24 -16.10 -6.00
N GLU A 81 -5.66 -15.02 -6.50
CA GLU A 81 -5.84 -14.60 -7.88
C GLU A 81 -4.75 -15.12 -8.80
N GLN A 82 -3.55 -15.32 -8.27
CA GLN A 82 -2.45 -15.99 -8.95
C GLN A 82 -1.67 -16.83 -7.95
N ASP A 83 -0.96 -17.82 -8.49
CA ASP A 83 0.05 -18.56 -7.73
C ASP A 83 1.30 -17.71 -7.55
N GLU A 84 2.07 -18.01 -6.49
CA GLU A 84 3.27 -17.26 -6.13
C GLU A 84 4.30 -17.21 -7.26
N ASN A 85 4.53 -18.33 -7.96
CA ASN A 85 5.49 -18.38 -9.05
C ASN A 85 5.06 -17.49 -10.22
N VAL A 86 3.77 -17.44 -10.55
CA VAL A 86 3.24 -16.58 -11.62
C VAL A 86 3.40 -15.11 -11.25
N LEU A 87 3.12 -14.74 -10.00
CA LEU A 87 3.35 -13.38 -9.51
C LEU A 87 4.84 -13.00 -9.59
N ILE A 88 5.74 -13.91 -9.20
CA ILE A 88 7.19 -13.73 -9.28
C ILE A 88 7.65 -13.54 -10.73
N ASP A 89 7.05 -14.23 -11.69
CA ASP A 89 7.40 -14.06 -13.10
C ASP A 89 7.05 -12.66 -13.61
N TYR A 90 5.91 -12.09 -13.21
CA TYR A 90 5.59 -10.69 -13.51
C TYR A 90 6.56 -9.71 -12.81
N ILE A 91 6.96 -9.98 -11.56
CA ILE A 91 7.96 -9.18 -10.85
C ILE A 91 9.30 -9.19 -11.61
N LYS A 92 9.77 -10.38 -11.99
CA LYS A 92 11.02 -10.55 -12.75
C LYS A 92 10.97 -9.84 -14.09
N GLU A 93 9.85 -9.94 -14.81
CA GLU A 93 9.68 -9.29 -16.10
C GLU A 93 9.87 -7.77 -16.01
N VAL A 94 9.23 -7.12 -15.02
CA VAL A 94 9.36 -5.67 -14.83
C VAL A 94 10.74 -5.30 -14.30
N LYS A 95 11.33 -6.11 -13.41
CA LYS A 95 12.72 -5.91 -12.94
C LYS A 95 13.73 -5.93 -14.07
N THR A 96 13.68 -6.95 -14.92
CA THR A 96 14.57 -7.05 -16.09
C THR A 96 14.38 -5.83 -16.99
N TYR A 97 13.15 -5.38 -17.19
CA TYR A 97 12.88 -4.19 -17.98
C TYR A 97 13.48 -2.90 -17.38
N ILE A 98 13.32 -2.70 -16.06
CA ILE A 98 13.95 -1.58 -15.32
C ILE A 98 15.48 -1.61 -15.45
N GLN A 99 16.09 -2.79 -15.34
CA GLN A 99 17.54 -2.96 -15.51
C GLN A 99 17.99 -2.63 -16.94
N LEU A 100 17.25 -3.07 -17.97
CA LEU A 100 17.54 -2.74 -19.37
C LEU A 100 17.47 -1.23 -19.64
N LYS A 101 16.65 -0.50 -18.87
CA LYS A 101 16.56 0.97 -18.93
C LYS A 101 17.58 1.68 -18.04
N ASN A 102 18.45 0.94 -17.35
CA ASN A 102 19.44 1.45 -16.41
C ASN A 102 18.80 2.35 -15.32
N LEU A 103 17.62 1.95 -14.83
CA LEU A 103 16.87 2.66 -13.81
C LEU A 103 17.07 2.01 -12.43
N GLY A 104 17.34 2.81 -11.40
CA GLY A 104 17.53 2.35 -10.02
C GLY A 104 16.23 2.17 -9.23
N ILE A 105 15.14 1.77 -9.88
CA ILE A 105 13.80 1.74 -9.26
C ILE A 105 13.54 0.34 -8.69
N PRO A 106 13.33 0.18 -7.37
CA PRO A 106 13.05 -1.12 -6.79
C PRO A 106 11.66 -1.62 -7.21
N VAL A 107 11.59 -2.90 -7.53
CA VAL A 107 10.36 -3.59 -7.94
C VAL A 107 10.11 -4.79 -7.03
N GLY A 108 8.85 -5.01 -6.65
CA GLY A 108 8.43 -6.20 -5.91
C GLY A 108 6.93 -6.30 -5.84
N THR A 109 6.37 -6.82 -4.74
CA THR A 109 4.91 -6.91 -4.52
C THR A 109 4.52 -6.37 -3.15
N ALA A 110 3.24 -6.03 -2.98
CA ALA A 110 2.62 -5.78 -1.69
C ALA A 110 1.65 -6.93 -1.34
N GLU A 111 1.88 -7.61 -0.22
CA GLU A 111 1.03 -8.72 0.23
C GLU A 111 0.70 -8.59 1.71
N LEU A 112 -0.44 -9.13 2.10
CA LEU A 112 -0.82 -9.29 3.50
C LEU A 112 0.30 -10.04 4.23
N GLY A 113 0.69 -9.55 5.41
CA GLY A 113 1.97 -9.95 6.00
C GLY A 113 2.19 -11.44 6.20
N ASN A 114 1.13 -12.24 6.40
CA ASN A 114 1.20 -13.70 6.54
C ASN A 114 1.33 -14.46 5.19
N TYR A 115 1.23 -13.76 4.06
CA TYR A 115 1.46 -14.28 2.71
C TYR A 115 2.83 -13.84 2.15
N VAL A 116 3.59 -13.04 2.89
CA VAL A 116 4.95 -12.70 2.52
C VAL A 116 5.86 -13.90 2.80
N THR A 117 6.32 -14.56 1.75
CA THR A 117 7.18 -15.75 1.84
C THR A 117 8.65 -15.42 1.59
N GLU A 118 9.52 -16.37 1.95
CA GLU A 118 10.94 -16.32 1.60
C GLU A 118 11.18 -16.23 0.08
N ASN A 119 10.34 -16.87 -0.73
CA ASN A 119 10.47 -16.86 -2.19
C ASN A 119 10.12 -15.49 -2.79
N ILE A 120 9.14 -14.77 -2.22
CA ILE A 120 8.86 -13.37 -2.56
C ILE A 120 10.06 -12.47 -2.23
N PHE A 121 10.67 -12.64 -1.05
CA PHE A 121 11.86 -11.89 -0.64
C PHE A 121 13.05 -12.09 -1.59
N LYS A 122 13.29 -13.35 -2.00
CA LYS A 122 14.38 -13.70 -2.91
C LYS A 122 14.27 -12.97 -4.26
N HIS A 123 13.05 -12.78 -4.77
CA HIS A 123 12.83 -12.27 -6.12
C HIS A 123 12.44 -10.78 -6.21
N SER A 124 12.05 -10.16 -5.10
CA SER A 124 11.72 -8.73 -5.02
C SER A 124 12.94 -7.89 -4.65
N ASP A 125 12.94 -6.60 -4.98
CA ASP A 125 13.89 -5.59 -4.44
C ASP A 125 13.27 -4.80 -3.28
N ILE A 126 11.95 -4.67 -3.29
CA ILE A 126 11.14 -4.07 -2.23
C ILE A 126 9.95 -4.96 -1.91
N ILE A 127 9.60 -5.08 -0.64
CA ILE A 127 8.46 -5.86 -0.17
C ILE A 127 7.52 -4.92 0.59
N GLY A 128 6.28 -4.83 0.12
CA GLY A 128 5.19 -4.17 0.82
C GLY A 128 4.50 -5.17 1.74
N VAL A 129 4.55 -4.96 3.04
CA VAL A 129 3.85 -5.80 4.02
C VAL A 129 2.56 -5.10 4.42
N ASN A 130 1.43 -5.53 3.86
CA ASN A 130 0.13 -4.99 4.23
C ASN A 130 -0.25 -5.54 5.61
N ILE A 131 -0.54 -4.67 6.57
CA ILE A 131 -0.84 -5.04 7.96
C ILE A 131 -2.10 -4.30 8.39
N TYR A 132 -3.14 -5.06 8.74
CA TYR A 132 -4.43 -4.50 9.16
C TYR A 132 -4.80 -5.01 10.56
N PRO A 133 -4.39 -4.34 11.66
CA PRO A 133 -4.69 -4.80 13.02
C PRO A 133 -6.21 -4.87 13.30
N PHE A 134 -7.02 -4.08 12.59
CA PHE A 134 -8.47 -4.15 12.66
C PHE A 134 -9.01 -5.57 12.32
N PHE A 135 -8.42 -6.27 11.35
CA PHE A 135 -8.90 -7.60 10.95
C PHE A 135 -8.35 -8.74 11.82
N THR A 136 -7.49 -8.46 12.79
CA THR A 136 -6.98 -9.47 13.72
C THR A 136 -7.80 -9.55 15.01
N GLY A 137 -8.73 -8.60 15.22
CA GLY A 137 -9.54 -8.52 16.43
C GLY A 137 -8.83 -7.84 17.59
N GLN A 138 -7.77 -7.08 17.32
CA GLN A 138 -7.06 -6.27 18.33
C GLN A 138 -7.90 -5.08 18.77
N ILE A 139 -7.71 -4.64 20.01
CA ILE A 139 -8.22 -3.34 20.46
C ILE A 139 -7.26 -2.24 20.01
N VAL A 140 -7.79 -1.03 19.78
CA VAL A 140 -6.98 0.06 19.23
C VAL A 140 -5.79 0.43 20.12
N GLN A 141 -5.93 0.28 21.44
CA GLN A 141 -4.92 0.60 22.45
C GLN A 141 -3.61 -0.17 22.28
N THR A 142 -3.68 -1.41 21.77
CA THR A 142 -2.51 -2.29 21.63
C THR A 142 -2.11 -2.50 20.18
N SER A 143 -2.83 -1.89 19.24
CA SER A 143 -2.71 -2.20 17.81
C SER A 143 -1.39 -1.73 17.20
N THR A 144 -0.85 -0.58 17.61
CA THR A 144 0.46 -0.11 17.13
C THR A 144 1.57 -1.07 17.55
N ASN A 145 1.63 -1.45 18.83
CA ASN A 145 2.62 -2.41 19.32
C ASN A 145 2.48 -3.75 18.60
N TRP A 146 1.25 -4.22 18.42
CA TRP A 146 1.00 -5.47 17.70
C TRP A 146 1.53 -5.45 16.26
N VAL A 147 1.38 -4.33 15.53
CA VAL A 147 1.91 -4.19 14.17
C VAL A 147 3.44 -4.34 14.15
N TYR A 148 4.13 -3.69 15.08
CA TYR A 148 5.59 -3.73 15.16
C TYR A 148 6.11 -5.06 15.70
N ASP A 149 5.40 -5.71 16.62
CA ASP A 149 5.67 -7.08 17.05
C ASP A 149 5.50 -8.05 15.88
N PHE A 150 4.41 -7.94 15.12
CA PHE A 150 4.20 -8.76 13.93
C PHE A 150 5.38 -8.60 12.95
N LYS A 151 5.79 -7.38 12.63
CA LYS A 151 6.95 -7.12 11.79
C LYS A 151 8.22 -7.78 12.37
N LYS A 152 8.51 -7.52 13.66
CA LYS A 152 9.71 -8.05 14.34
C LYS A 152 9.79 -9.56 14.32
N TYR A 153 8.67 -10.24 14.56
CA TYR A 153 8.68 -11.69 14.73
C TYR A 153 8.39 -12.46 13.43
N GLN A 154 7.73 -11.85 12.44
CA GLN A 154 7.34 -12.54 11.19
C GLN A 154 8.15 -12.07 9.97
N ILE A 155 8.52 -10.79 9.92
CA ILE A 155 9.14 -10.20 8.71
C ILE A 155 10.65 -10.03 8.88
N ASP A 156 11.12 -9.57 10.04
CA ASP A 156 12.55 -9.32 10.26
C ASP A 156 13.43 -10.58 10.12
N PRO A 157 12.99 -11.80 10.51
CA PRO A 157 13.75 -13.01 10.23
C PRO A 157 13.97 -13.27 8.74
N LEU A 158 12.97 -12.96 7.90
CA LEU A 158 13.10 -13.07 6.44
C LEU A 158 14.02 -11.96 5.90
N SER A 159 13.81 -10.72 6.33
CA SER A 159 14.64 -9.58 5.91
C SER A 159 16.12 -9.78 6.25
N SER A 160 16.41 -10.45 7.37
CA SER A 160 17.79 -10.71 7.83
C SER A 160 18.52 -11.73 6.96
N LYS A 161 17.79 -12.68 6.34
CA LYS A 161 18.34 -13.65 5.38
C LYS A 161 18.66 -13.02 4.02
N TYR A 162 18.01 -11.91 3.66
CA TYR A 162 18.12 -11.23 2.37
C TYR A 162 18.55 -9.77 2.55
N PRO A 163 19.81 -9.50 2.94
CA PRO A 163 20.30 -8.14 3.13
C PRO A 163 20.21 -7.32 1.84
N GLY A 164 19.91 -6.03 1.98
CA GLY A 164 19.78 -5.09 0.85
C GLY A 164 18.39 -5.05 0.22
N LYS A 165 17.47 -5.94 0.59
CA LYS A 165 16.05 -5.85 0.21
C LYS A 165 15.35 -4.78 1.04
N GLN A 166 14.55 -3.95 0.39
CA GLN A 166 13.75 -2.93 1.06
C GLN A 166 12.47 -3.56 1.62
N VAL A 167 12.07 -3.15 2.81
CA VAL A 167 10.78 -3.55 3.42
C VAL A 167 10.04 -2.28 3.82
N VAL A 168 8.76 -2.21 3.48
CA VAL A 168 7.85 -1.15 3.91
C VAL A 168 6.54 -1.75 4.42
N ILE A 169 5.86 -1.06 5.33
CA ILE A 169 4.48 -1.40 5.67
C ILE A 169 3.60 -0.89 4.53
N GLY A 170 3.19 -1.82 3.67
CA GLY A 170 2.59 -1.52 2.37
C GLY A 170 1.23 -0.86 2.45
N GLU A 171 0.45 -1.19 3.49
CA GLU A 171 -0.84 -0.61 3.84
C GLU A 171 -1.07 -0.77 5.34
N ILE A 172 -1.56 0.28 6.00
CA ILE A 172 -1.87 0.29 7.43
C ILE A 172 -2.96 1.30 7.71
N GLY A 173 -3.97 0.95 8.51
CA GLY A 173 -5.07 1.88 8.78
C GLY A 173 -6.07 1.37 9.79
N TRP A 174 -7.09 2.18 10.03
CA TRP A 174 -8.23 1.85 10.88
C TRP A 174 -9.51 2.53 10.34
N PRO A 175 -10.64 1.83 10.23
CA PRO A 175 -11.86 2.41 9.68
C PRO A 175 -12.49 3.44 10.63
N TYR A 176 -12.90 4.57 10.08
CA TYR A 176 -13.58 5.65 10.78
C TYR A 176 -15.00 5.26 11.23
N SER A 177 -15.66 4.33 10.53
CA SER A 177 -17.02 3.87 10.81
C SER A 177 -17.27 2.48 10.22
N GLY A 178 -18.50 1.98 10.35
CA GLY A 178 -18.96 0.82 9.59
C GLY A 178 -18.91 -0.52 10.33
N GLY A 179 -18.86 -0.52 11.66
CA GLY A 179 -19.09 -1.70 12.49
C GLY A 179 -17.87 -2.16 13.29
N ASN A 180 -17.81 -3.45 13.63
CA ASN A 180 -16.71 -4.04 14.38
C ASN A 180 -16.30 -5.41 13.82
N HIS A 181 -15.01 -5.72 13.89
CA HIS A 181 -14.47 -7.04 13.63
C HIS A 181 -13.96 -7.65 14.93
N LYS A 182 -14.69 -8.63 15.50
CA LYS A 182 -14.41 -9.15 16.85
C LYS A 182 -14.35 -7.99 17.85
N LYS A 183 -13.22 -7.79 18.56
CA LYS A 183 -13.00 -6.70 19.51
C LYS A 183 -12.52 -5.39 18.85
N SER A 184 -12.20 -5.41 17.56
CA SER A 184 -11.78 -4.21 16.82
C SER A 184 -13.01 -3.40 16.43
N VAL A 185 -13.14 -2.20 16.99
CA VAL A 185 -14.30 -1.32 16.75
C VAL A 185 -13.91 -0.20 15.79
N ALA A 186 -14.66 -0.06 14.69
CA ALA A 186 -14.53 1.09 13.80
C ALA A 186 -15.15 2.33 14.48
N GLY A 187 -14.54 3.50 14.30
CA GLY A 187 -15.06 4.70 14.92
C GLY A 187 -14.06 5.86 14.89
N GLN A 188 -14.56 7.09 14.85
CA GLN A 188 -13.76 8.31 14.88
C GLN A 188 -12.67 8.29 15.97
N LYS A 189 -13.03 7.99 17.22
CA LYS A 189 -12.06 7.93 18.34
C LYS A 189 -11.01 6.84 18.16
N HIS A 190 -11.36 5.73 17.50
CA HIS A 190 -10.45 4.63 17.26
C HIS A 190 -9.47 4.96 16.13
N VAL A 191 -9.93 5.45 14.99
CA VAL A 191 -9.02 5.86 13.92
C VAL A 191 -8.11 7.03 14.35
N GLN A 192 -8.63 8.00 15.11
CA GLN A 192 -7.79 9.08 15.65
C GLN A 192 -6.70 8.53 16.57
N LYS A 193 -7.05 7.65 17.50
CA LYS A 193 -6.07 7.04 18.41
C LYS A 193 -5.04 6.20 17.64
N PHE A 194 -5.49 5.34 16.74
CA PHE A 194 -4.60 4.50 15.94
C PHE A 194 -3.64 5.35 15.10
N MET A 195 -4.16 6.35 14.40
CA MET A 195 -3.36 7.26 13.58
C MET A 195 -2.32 8.01 14.43
N SER A 196 -2.73 8.59 15.56
CA SER A 196 -1.80 9.27 16.47
C SER A 196 -0.70 8.34 16.96
N ASP A 197 -1.07 7.20 17.55
CA ASP A 197 -0.11 6.27 18.14
C ASP A 197 0.84 5.71 17.06
N PHE A 198 0.29 5.27 15.93
CA PHE A 198 1.07 4.65 14.86
C PHE A 198 2.01 5.64 14.19
N VAL A 199 1.55 6.83 13.80
CA VAL A 199 2.39 7.83 13.13
C VAL A 199 3.51 8.31 14.06
N CYS A 200 3.19 8.65 15.31
CA CYS A 200 4.21 9.11 16.26
C CYS A 200 5.24 8.03 16.57
N TYR A 201 4.79 6.78 16.77
CA TYR A 201 5.72 5.67 16.99
C TYR A 201 6.62 5.44 15.77
N SER A 202 6.04 5.51 14.56
CA SER A 202 6.74 5.25 13.29
C SER A 202 7.82 6.30 12.97
N ARG A 203 7.73 7.52 13.51
CA ARG A 203 8.77 8.55 13.33
C ARG A 203 10.15 8.13 13.85
N ASN A 204 10.18 7.24 14.84
CA ASN A 204 11.42 6.70 15.43
C ASN A 204 11.84 5.36 14.81
N GLN A 205 11.17 4.92 13.74
CA GLN A 205 11.43 3.65 13.08
C GLN A 205 12.06 3.89 11.72
N THR A 206 12.89 2.94 11.28
CA THR A 206 13.55 3.00 9.96
C THR A 206 12.65 2.49 8.83
N VAL A 207 11.56 1.80 9.17
CA VAL A 207 10.62 1.23 8.19
C VAL A 207 9.62 2.29 7.73
N GLY A 208 9.53 2.49 6.40
CA GLY A 208 8.50 3.33 5.80
C GLY A 208 7.12 2.67 5.81
N TYR A 209 6.07 3.47 5.65
CA TYR A 209 4.69 2.97 5.59
C TYR A 209 3.80 3.78 4.65
N TYR A 210 2.68 3.18 4.22
CA TYR A 210 1.58 3.87 3.53
C TYR A 210 0.28 3.73 4.32
N PHE A 211 -0.24 4.86 4.81
CA PHE A 211 -1.48 4.89 5.58
C PHE A 211 -2.69 4.74 4.65
N PHE A 212 -3.49 3.70 4.88
CA PHE A 212 -4.68 3.36 4.13
C PHE A 212 -5.92 3.98 4.81
N GLU A 213 -6.58 4.96 4.21
CA GLU A 213 -6.30 5.57 2.90
C GLU A 213 -6.55 7.08 2.87
N ALA A 214 -6.22 7.72 1.75
CA ALA A 214 -6.40 9.16 1.60
C ALA A 214 -7.88 9.55 1.67
N PHE A 215 -8.73 8.98 0.81
CA PHE A 215 -10.14 9.39 0.69
C PHE A 215 -11.05 8.19 0.90
N ASP A 216 -12.24 8.44 1.47
CA ASP A 216 -13.30 7.43 1.47
C ASP A 216 -13.64 7.05 0.02
N GLU A 217 -13.81 5.75 -0.23
CA GLU A 217 -14.06 5.19 -1.56
C GLU A 217 -15.46 4.53 -1.63
N PRO A 218 -16.53 5.27 -2.01
CA PRO A 218 -17.90 4.76 -1.98
C PRO A 218 -18.17 3.55 -2.86
N TRP A 219 -17.37 3.33 -3.91
CA TRP A 219 -17.52 2.19 -4.81
C TRP A 219 -17.27 0.85 -4.07
N LYS A 220 -16.52 0.86 -2.96
CA LYS A 220 -16.26 -0.32 -2.12
C LYS A 220 -17.51 -0.86 -1.39
N LYS A 221 -18.68 -0.23 -1.55
CA LYS A 221 -19.98 -0.76 -1.08
C LYS A 221 -20.25 -2.19 -1.56
N ILE A 222 -19.75 -2.55 -2.74
CA ILE A 222 -19.87 -3.91 -3.29
C ILE A 222 -19.24 -4.99 -2.39
N TYR A 223 -18.35 -4.60 -1.47
CA TYR A 223 -17.67 -5.49 -0.54
C TYR A 223 -18.30 -5.54 0.85
N TYR A 224 -19.45 -4.89 1.06
CA TYR A 224 -20.19 -5.01 2.30
C TYR A 224 -20.61 -6.46 2.53
N LYS A 225 -20.45 -6.93 3.77
CA LYS A 225 -20.85 -8.27 4.19
C LYS A 225 -21.63 -8.16 5.49
N ASN A 226 -22.81 -8.77 5.53
CA ASN A 226 -23.74 -8.63 6.66
C ASN A 226 -24.00 -7.14 6.95
N ASN A 227 -23.94 -6.74 8.22
CA ASN A 227 -24.16 -5.36 8.64
C ASN A 227 -22.89 -4.48 8.60
N ASN A 228 -21.79 -4.99 8.07
CA ASN A 228 -20.50 -4.31 8.10
C ASN A 228 -20.32 -3.41 6.88
N LYS A 229 -20.05 -2.13 7.16
CA LYS A 229 -19.91 -1.06 6.16
C LYS A 229 -18.52 -0.40 6.13
N TRP A 230 -17.56 -0.93 6.90
CA TRP A 230 -16.23 -0.31 7.04
C TRP A 230 -15.45 -0.17 5.74
N GLN A 231 -15.79 -0.93 4.69
CA GLN A 231 -15.04 -0.92 3.43
C GLN A 231 -15.00 0.45 2.74
N THR A 232 -15.95 1.34 3.01
CA THR A 232 -15.98 2.70 2.45
C THR A 232 -15.44 3.76 3.39
N GLU A 233 -14.94 3.37 4.57
CA GLU A 233 -14.73 4.27 5.71
C GLU A 233 -13.26 4.37 6.16
N TRP A 234 -12.32 3.97 5.30
CA TRP A 234 -10.88 3.97 5.59
C TRP A 234 -10.21 5.32 5.32
N GLY A 235 -10.89 6.25 4.65
CA GLY A 235 -10.33 7.55 4.31
C GLY A 235 -10.03 8.39 5.54
N LEU A 236 -8.90 9.09 5.52
CA LEU A 236 -8.67 10.23 6.42
C LEU A 236 -9.51 11.45 5.99
N PHE A 237 -9.77 11.56 4.69
CA PHE A 237 -10.58 12.61 4.09
C PHE A 237 -11.89 12.04 3.53
N THR A 238 -12.93 12.87 3.52
CA THR A 238 -14.20 12.56 2.85
C THR A 238 -14.03 12.53 1.33
N THR A 239 -15.06 12.08 0.61
CA THR A 239 -15.12 12.17 -0.87
C THR A 239 -14.96 13.60 -1.38
N ASP A 240 -15.40 14.58 -0.60
CA ASP A 240 -15.28 16.02 -0.89
C ASP A 240 -13.91 16.58 -0.51
N ARG A 241 -12.96 15.71 -0.15
CA ARG A 241 -11.57 16.03 0.16
C ARG A 241 -11.38 16.86 1.43
N ASN A 242 -12.37 16.88 2.32
CA ASN A 242 -12.27 17.50 3.65
C ASN A 242 -11.76 16.48 4.67
N LEU A 243 -10.91 16.90 5.62
CA LEU A 243 -10.50 16.02 6.71
C LEU A 243 -11.75 15.56 7.48
N LYS A 244 -11.87 14.26 7.78
CA LYS A 244 -13.09 13.75 8.43
C LYS A 244 -13.29 14.41 9.79
N PRO A 245 -14.56 14.70 10.18
CA PRO A 245 -14.86 15.42 11.41
C PRO A 245 -14.18 14.84 12.65
N GLY A 246 -13.57 15.73 13.43
CA GLY A 246 -12.88 15.38 14.67
C GLY A 246 -11.68 14.44 14.49
N LEU A 247 -11.14 14.34 13.27
CA LEU A 247 -9.76 13.92 13.06
C LEU A 247 -8.81 15.12 13.06
N SER A 248 -7.58 14.89 13.51
CA SER A 248 -6.46 15.80 13.43
C SER A 248 -5.21 15.02 13.02
N LEU A 249 -4.51 15.50 11.99
CA LEU A 249 -3.27 14.87 11.53
C LEU A 249 -2.17 15.02 12.61
N PRO A 250 -1.42 13.95 12.95
CA PRO A 250 -0.42 14.00 14.00
C PRO A 250 0.75 14.96 13.69
N SER A 251 1.19 15.73 14.68
CA SER A 251 2.26 16.75 14.57
C SER A 251 3.52 16.44 15.40
N CYS A 252 3.59 15.22 15.94
CA CYS A 252 4.72 14.68 16.70
C CYS A 252 5.91 14.39 15.78
#